data_AF-A0A2W5AAM4-F1
#
_entry.id   AF-A0A2W5AAM4-F1
#
_cell.length_a   1.000
_cell.length_b   1.000
_cell.length_c   1.000
_cell.angle_alpha   90.00
_cell.angle_beta   90.00
_cell.angle_gamma   90.00
#
_symmetry.space_group_name_H-M   'P 1'
#
loop_
_entity.id
_entity.type
_entity.pdbx_description
1 polymer ?
#
loop_
_entity_poly.entity_id
_entity_poly.type
_entity_poly.pdbx_seq_one_letter_code
_entity_poly.pdbx_strand_id
1 'polypeptide(L)'
;MPAPPRVAQPAVDSRAPARLDRAMATTPLRPMTFDAAMALGWNHARAGRLEEASHAFGRATAIAPGSPVAWRALADTRHAAGDRRGGDAGHMRAISLSVREPRLVEAARAMAEDRLASAEPLLRAQLKDAPTDVAAIRMLGELATRLSRYGDAERLLGRALELAPSFDPARHNLAVILYRQTKSPEALAEVETLLKRDAQNIAYRNLKAAILVRVGDYETAIATYRKVLADQPKQPRVWMSLGHALKTVGDIPASIDAYRRSIDQQPGLGESYWSLANLKTFRFEESELAAMRALLAGDALSPEDRFHIQFSLGKALEDAGDHAASFTHYAEGNRLRRELLHHDIGELTDQRERAGRLYTPAFFAARADAGGPAPDPIFVVGMPRSGSTLVEQILSSHPLIEGTMELPDMTTIVRRLAGRKTRSQDSDYPEIVGTLSAAELTALGEEYLDRTRIQRKTDRPYFIDKLPNNFLHVGLIRLILPKAKIVDVRRHPLGCCFSGYKQHFARGQAFSYDLAEIGTYYADYVRLMALWDAVLPGHVHRVTYEKLVADMEGETRALLAYLGLDFDPAVLRFYETRRAVRTPSAEQVRQPIYADGLEQWRHYEAWLGPLKAALGPVLDHYPDPPPPVV
;
A
#
# COMPACT_ATOMS: atom_id res chain seq x y z
N MET A 1 -13.84 -13.37 -22.34
CA MET A 1 -14.58 -14.47 -21.65
C MET A 1 -14.03 -15.79 -22.15
N PRO A 2 -13.40 -16.62 -21.29
CA PRO A 2 -13.10 -18.01 -21.65
C PRO A 2 -14.24 -18.93 -21.21
N ALA A 3 -14.55 -19.92 -22.05
CA ALA A 3 -15.56 -20.94 -21.82
C ALA A 3 -15.24 -21.79 -20.56
N PRO A 4 -16.25 -22.34 -19.86
CA PRO A 4 -16.02 -23.15 -18.67
C PRO A 4 -15.27 -24.45 -19.02
N PRO A 5 -14.39 -24.96 -18.12
CA PRO A 5 -13.62 -26.16 -18.37
C PRO A 5 -14.54 -27.39 -18.45
N ARG A 6 -14.32 -28.22 -19.49
CA ARG A 6 -14.96 -29.52 -19.65
C ARG A 6 -14.56 -30.45 -18.52
N VAL A 7 -15.54 -30.86 -17.70
CA VAL A 7 -15.40 -31.95 -16.73
C VAL A 7 -15.27 -33.27 -17.48
N ALA A 8 -14.24 -34.06 -17.15
CA ALA A 8 -14.05 -35.40 -17.71
C ALA A 8 -15.24 -36.30 -17.34
N GLN A 9 -15.87 -36.87 -18.36
CA GLN A 9 -17.04 -37.76 -18.27
C GLN A 9 -16.62 -39.19 -17.89
N PRO A 10 -17.17 -39.80 -16.83
CA PRO A 10 -17.28 -41.25 -16.74
C PRO A 10 -18.51 -41.74 -17.53
N ALA A 11 -18.43 -42.97 -18.04
CA ALA A 11 -19.41 -43.56 -18.95
C ALA A 11 -20.87 -43.46 -18.48
N VAL A 12 -21.75 -43.19 -19.44
CA VAL A 12 -23.19 -42.94 -19.30
C VAL A 12 -23.95 -44.23 -18.97
N ASP A 13 -24.67 -44.26 -17.85
CA ASP A 13 -25.88 -45.07 -17.72
C ASP A 13 -27.11 -44.14 -17.62
N SER A 14 -27.77 -43.93 -18.77
CA SER A 14 -28.97 -43.10 -18.92
C SER A 14 -30.20 -43.68 -18.23
N ARG A 15 -30.11 -44.87 -17.61
CA ARG A 15 -31.24 -45.55 -16.94
C ARG A 15 -31.24 -45.38 -15.41
N ALA A 16 -30.20 -44.76 -14.82
CA ALA A 16 -30.11 -44.57 -13.38
C ALA A 16 -31.19 -43.63 -12.77
N PRO A 17 -31.56 -42.48 -13.39
CA PRO A 17 -32.56 -41.57 -12.81
C PRO A 17 -33.95 -42.20 -12.75
N ALA A 18 -34.36 -42.84 -13.86
CA ALA A 18 -35.66 -43.51 -13.95
C ALA A 18 -35.76 -44.74 -13.02
N ARG A 19 -34.63 -45.39 -12.68
CA ARG A 19 -34.63 -46.53 -11.75
C ARG A 19 -34.84 -46.13 -10.29
N LEU A 20 -34.34 -44.97 -9.86
CA LEU A 20 -34.60 -44.45 -8.51
C LEU A 20 -36.04 -43.95 -8.36
N ASP A 21 -36.55 -43.20 -9.33
CA ASP A 21 -37.95 -42.72 -9.32
C ASP A 21 -38.94 -43.90 -9.33
N ARG A 22 -38.66 -44.96 -10.09
CA ARG A 22 -39.52 -46.15 -10.20
C ARG A 22 -39.39 -47.11 -9.00
N ALA A 23 -38.23 -47.16 -8.33
CA ALA A 23 -38.06 -47.94 -7.10
C ALA A 23 -38.75 -47.30 -5.88
N MET A 24 -38.92 -45.98 -5.88
CA MET A 24 -39.64 -45.24 -4.84
C MET A 24 -41.16 -45.32 -4.96
N ALA A 25 -41.70 -45.69 -6.13
CA ALA A 25 -43.15 -45.73 -6.37
C ALA A 25 -43.84 -47.02 -5.90
N THR A 26 -43.10 -48.09 -5.55
CA THR A 26 -43.69 -49.43 -5.31
C THR A 26 -43.23 -50.13 -4.02
N THR A 27 -42.53 -49.43 -3.12
CA THR A 27 -42.08 -49.97 -1.83
C THR A 27 -42.68 -49.15 -0.68
N PRO A 28 -43.18 -49.75 0.42
CA PRO A 28 -43.69 -49.00 1.57
C PRO A 28 -42.63 -47.98 2.02
N LEU A 29 -43.04 -46.71 2.17
CA LEU A 29 -42.21 -45.52 2.39
C LEU A 29 -41.12 -45.75 3.44
N ARG A 30 -39.94 -46.22 3.00
CA ARG A 30 -38.74 -46.10 3.81
C ARG A 30 -38.46 -44.60 3.94
N PRO A 31 -38.27 -44.06 5.15
CA PRO A 31 -37.88 -42.68 5.32
C PRO A 31 -36.60 -42.43 4.51
N MET A 32 -36.61 -41.41 3.65
CA MET A 32 -35.46 -41.08 2.80
C MET A 32 -34.24 -40.82 3.67
N THR A 33 -33.16 -41.52 3.42
CA THR A 33 -31.89 -41.30 4.12
C THR A 33 -31.21 -40.03 3.62
N PHE A 34 -30.26 -39.51 4.40
CA PHE A 34 -29.45 -38.36 4.00
C PHE A 34 -28.74 -38.60 2.65
N ASP A 35 -28.10 -39.75 2.48
CA ASP A 35 -27.36 -40.07 1.24
C ASP A 35 -28.29 -40.18 0.03
N ALA A 36 -29.49 -40.75 0.20
CA ALA A 36 -30.49 -40.81 -0.85
C ALA A 36 -30.99 -39.41 -1.23
N ALA A 37 -31.18 -38.53 -0.24
CA ALA A 37 -31.55 -37.14 -0.46
C ALA A 37 -30.49 -36.37 -1.27
N MET A 38 -29.23 -36.50 -0.87
CA MET A 38 -28.10 -35.88 -1.55
C MET A 38 -27.93 -36.41 -2.98
N ALA A 39 -27.99 -37.73 -3.17
CA ALA A 39 -27.88 -38.35 -4.49
C ALA A 39 -28.99 -37.90 -5.44
N LEU A 40 -30.23 -37.85 -4.95
CA LEU A 40 -31.38 -37.36 -5.72
C LEU A 40 -31.18 -35.90 -6.14
N GLY A 41 -30.75 -35.04 -5.21
CA GLY A 41 -30.46 -33.62 -5.49
C GLY A 41 -29.40 -33.45 -6.58
N TRP A 42 -28.27 -34.18 -6.49
CA TRP A 42 -27.21 -34.11 -7.50
C TRP A 42 -27.67 -34.62 -8.88
N ASN A 43 -28.51 -35.66 -8.92
CA ASN A 43 -29.07 -36.17 -10.17
C ASN A 43 -29.99 -35.16 -10.83
N HIS A 44 -30.86 -34.50 -10.06
CA HIS A 44 -31.71 -33.42 -10.58
C HIS A 44 -30.88 -32.23 -11.07
N ALA A 45 -29.88 -31.80 -10.30
CA ALA A 45 -29.01 -30.68 -10.66
C ALA A 45 -28.25 -30.95 -11.96
N ARG A 46 -27.69 -32.15 -12.14
CA ARG A 46 -27.01 -32.58 -13.38
C ARG A 46 -27.94 -32.60 -14.59
N ALA A 47 -29.24 -32.83 -14.36
CA ALA A 47 -30.26 -32.82 -15.41
C ALA A 47 -30.89 -31.45 -15.65
N GLY A 48 -30.37 -30.38 -15.02
CA GLY A 48 -30.90 -29.02 -15.15
C GLY A 48 -32.24 -28.78 -14.43
N ARG A 49 -32.71 -29.74 -13.62
CA ARG A 49 -33.97 -29.67 -12.86
C ARG A 49 -33.72 -29.01 -11.51
N LEU A 50 -33.50 -27.70 -11.53
CA LEU A 50 -32.98 -26.94 -10.38
C LEU A 50 -33.98 -26.82 -9.21
N GLU A 51 -35.27 -26.76 -9.49
CA GLU A 51 -36.31 -26.73 -8.44
C GLU A 51 -36.41 -28.06 -7.70
N GLU A 52 -36.43 -29.17 -8.43
CA GLU A 52 -36.45 -30.51 -7.85
C GLU A 52 -35.16 -30.82 -7.09
N ALA A 53 -34.01 -30.37 -7.61
CA ALA A 53 -32.74 -30.45 -6.92
C ALA A 53 -32.77 -29.67 -5.60
N SER A 54 -33.29 -28.43 -5.61
CA SER A 54 -33.43 -27.60 -4.41
C SER A 54 -34.35 -28.26 -3.38
N HIS A 55 -35.45 -28.90 -3.81
CA HIS A 55 -36.33 -29.63 -2.91
C HIS A 55 -35.62 -30.85 -2.28
N ALA A 56 -34.89 -31.63 -3.07
CA ALA A 56 -34.15 -32.79 -2.59
C ALA A 56 -33.02 -32.40 -1.59
N PHE A 57 -32.24 -31.37 -1.89
CA PHE A 57 -31.25 -30.83 -0.95
C PHE A 57 -31.90 -30.20 0.29
N GLY A 58 -33.06 -29.55 0.15
CA GLY A 58 -33.86 -29.08 1.27
C GLY A 58 -34.23 -30.21 2.23
N ARG A 59 -34.66 -31.36 1.71
CA ARG A 59 -34.89 -32.56 2.52
C ARG A 59 -33.61 -33.08 3.18
N ALA A 60 -32.47 -33.05 2.49
CA ALA A 60 -31.18 -33.42 3.07
C ALA A 60 -30.82 -32.53 4.27
N THR A 61 -31.06 -31.21 4.17
CA THR A 61 -30.83 -30.27 5.28
C THR A 61 -31.81 -30.47 6.45
N ALA A 62 -33.03 -30.96 6.19
CA ALA A 62 -33.98 -31.30 7.25
C ALA A 62 -33.56 -32.60 8.00
N ILE A 63 -33.04 -33.59 7.28
CA ILE A 63 -32.53 -34.85 7.85
C ILE A 63 -31.25 -34.61 8.66
N ALA A 64 -30.32 -33.82 8.13
CA ALA A 64 -29.05 -33.50 8.78
C ALA A 64 -28.81 -31.97 8.83
N PRO A 65 -29.44 -31.25 9.78
CA PRO A 65 -29.35 -29.78 9.87
C PRO A 65 -27.94 -29.24 10.12
N GLY A 66 -27.03 -30.10 10.59
CA GLY A 66 -25.63 -29.80 10.84
C GLY A 66 -24.68 -30.07 9.66
N SER A 67 -25.18 -30.50 8.49
CA SER A 67 -24.33 -30.84 7.34
C SER A 67 -24.02 -29.61 6.49
N PRO A 68 -22.79 -29.05 6.54
CA PRO A 68 -22.43 -27.89 5.71
C PRO A 68 -22.45 -28.24 4.21
N VAL A 69 -22.19 -29.50 3.84
CA VAL A 69 -22.25 -29.97 2.45
C VAL A 69 -23.68 -29.87 1.89
N ALA A 70 -24.69 -30.29 2.66
CA ALA A 70 -26.09 -30.21 2.21
C ALA A 70 -26.56 -28.76 2.07
N TRP A 71 -26.19 -27.89 3.01
CA TRP A 71 -26.51 -26.47 2.93
C TRP A 71 -25.83 -25.77 1.76
N ARG A 72 -24.57 -26.11 1.43
CA ARG A 72 -23.90 -25.61 0.21
C ARG A 72 -24.60 -26.07 -1.06
N ALA A 73 -24.93 -27.36 -1.17
CA ALA A 73 -25.60 -27.89 -2.35
C ALA A 73 -26.98 -27.24 -2.58
N LEU A 74 -27.74 -27.02 -1.50
CA LEU A 74 -29.00 -26.28 -1.55
C LEU A 74 -28.78 -24.82 -2.00
N ALA A 75 -27.78 -24.16 -1.43
CA ALA A 75 -27.45 -22.77 -1.74
C ALA A 75 -27.08 -22.57 -3.22
N ASP A 76 -26.13 -23.38 -3.71
CA ASP A 76 -25.65 -23.35 -5.10
C ASP A 76 -26.81 -23.58 -6.08
N THR A 77 -27.70 -24.53 -5.77
CA THR A 77 -28.84 -24.86 -6.63
C THR A 77 -29.89 -23.74 -6.65
N ARG A 78 -30.23 -23.16 -5.49
CA ARG A 78 -31.15 -22.02 -5.39
C ARG A 78 -30.61 -20.79 -6.11
N HIS A 79 -29.32 -20.54 -5.97
CA HIS A 79 -28.65 -19.46 -6.71
C HIS A 79 -28.77 -19.68 -8.23
N ALA A 80 -28.47 -20.90 -8.71
CA ALA A 80 -28.60 -21.24 -10.13
C ALA A 80 -30.05 -21.14 -10.64
N ALA A 81 -31.05 -21.39 -9.78
CA ALA A 81 -32.47 -21.22 -10.09
C ALA A 81 -32.93 -19.75 -10.09
N GLY A 82 -32.06 -18.80 -9.72
CA GLY A 82 -32.37 -17.37 -9.63
C GLY A 82 -32.81 -16.89 -8.25
N ASP A 83 -33.02 -17.80 -7.28
CA ASP A 83 -33.28 -17.45 -5.87
C ASP A 83 -31.99 -17.04 -5.15
N ARG A 84 -31.58 -15.79 -5.42
CA ARG A 84 -30.38 -15.19 -4.82
C ARG A 84 -30.47 -15.09 -3.29
N ARG A 85 -31.66 -14.83 -2.73
CA ARG A 85 -31.84 -14.69 -1.28
C ARG A 85 -31.74 -16.04 -0.58
N GLY A 86 -32.39 -17.07 -1.10
CA GLY A 86 -32.30 -18.42 -0.56
C GLY A 86 -30.92 -19.05 -0.74
N GLY A 87 -30.23 -18.72 -1.83
CA GLY A 87 -28.81 -19.06 -2.05
C GLY A 87 -27.91 -18.47 -0.96
N ASP A 88 -27.96 -17.14 -0.76
CA ASP A 88 -27.19 -16.44 0.27
C ASP A 88 -27.48 -17.00 1.69
N ALA A 89 -28.75 -17.18 2.04
CA ALA A 89 -29.14 -17.78 3.33
C ALA A 89 -28.58 -19.20 3.52
N GLY A 90 -28.60 -20.02 2.47
CA GLY A 90 -28.02 -21.37 2.50
C GLY A 90 -26.51 -21.35 2.70
N HIS A 91 -25.78 -20.47 2.01
CA HIS A 91 -24.34 -20.30 2.21
C HIS A 91 -24.01 -19.79 3.61
N MET A 92 -24.74 -18.79 4.13
CA MET A 92 -24.55 -18.29 5.49
C MET A 92 -24.75 -19.41 6.52
N ARG A 93 -25.74 -20.29 6.31
CA ARG A 93 -25.93 -21.45 7.17
C ARG A 93 -24.75 -22.44 7.05
N ALA A 94 -24.30 -22.75 5.84
CA ALA A 94 -23.13 -23.61 5.64
C ALA A 94 -21.87 -23.06 6.32
N ILE A 95 -21.58 -21.76 6.19
CA ILE A 95 -20.44 -21.09 6.82
C ILE A 95 -20.46 -21.27 8.34
N SER A 96 -21.63 -21.10 8.97
CA SER A 96 -21.78 -21.28 10.42
C SER A 96 -21.48 -22.70 10.90
N LEU A 97 -21.63 -23.69 10.02
CA LEU A 97 -21.39 -25.11 10.30
C LEU A 97 -19.96 -25.53 9.95
N SER A 98 -19.33 -24.89 8.96
CA SER A 98 -17.95 -25.14 8.52
C SER A 98 -16.90 -24.91 9.62
N VAL A 99 -17.23 -24.21 10.71
CA VAL A 99 -16.32 -23.97 11.85
C VAL A 99 -15.87 -25.25 12.56
N ARG A 100 -16.54 -26.38 12.30
CA ARG A 100 -16.20 -27.70 12.87
C ARG A 100 -15.50 -28.63 11.88
N GLU A 101 -15.29 -28.19 10.64
CA GLU A 101 -14.64 -29.01 9.61
C GLU A 101 -13.15 -29.19 9.94
N PRO A 102 -12.64 -30.42 10.14
CA PRO A 102 -11.27 -30.64 10.64
C PRO A 102 -10.19 -29.93 9.83
N ARG A 103 -10.30 -29.97 8.51
CA ARG A 103 -9.34 -29.35 7.58
C ARG A 103 -9.32 -27.82 7.70
N LEU A 104 -10.49 -27.20 7.94
CA LEU A 104 -10.59 -25.75 8.13
C LEU A 104 -10.11 -25.32 9.51
N VAL A 105 -10.40 -26.10 10.56
CA VAL A 105 -9.86 -25.86 11.91
C VAL A 105 -8.33 -25.94 11.89
N GLU A 106 -7.77 -26.93 11.22
CA GLU A 106 -6.32 -27.08 11.10
C GLU A 106 -5.69 -25.91 10.32
N ALA A 107 -6.29 -25.51 9.20
CA ALA A 107 -5.85 -24.35 8.44
C ALA A 107 -5.93 -23.05 9.27
N ALA A 108 -7.02 -22.86 10.03
CA ALA A 108 -7.21 -21.69 10.89
C ALA A 108 -6.15 -21.62 11.99
N ARG A 109 -5.82 -22.77 12.63
CA ARG A 109 -4.73 -22.86 13.61
C ARG A 109 -3.38 -22.52 12.99
N ALA A 110 -3.07 -23.09 11.81
CA ALA A 110 -1.83 -22.77 11.10
C ALA A 110 -1.74 -21.28 10.75
N MET A 111 -2.85 -20.64 10.35
CA MET A 111 -2.89 -19.20 10.12
C MET A 111 -2.70 -18.39 11.42
N ALA A 112 -3.33 -18.81 12.53
CA ALA A 112 -3.19 -18.15 13.82
C ALA A 112 -1.74 -18.19 14.34
N GLU A 113 -1.02 -19.28 14.06
CA GLU A 113 0.39 -19.48 14.40
C GLU A 113 1.36 -18.94 13.33
N ASP A 114 0.87 -18.17 12.34
CA ASP A 114 1.63 -17.62 11.21
C ASP A 114 2.37 -18.67 10.33
N ARG A 115 1.98 -19.94 10.42
CA ARG A 115 2.45 -21.03 9.56
C ARG A 115 1.72 -21.04 8.23
N LEU A 116 1.85 -19.95 7.47
CA LEU A 116 1.12 -19.72 6.21
C LEU A 116 1.37 -20.81 5.15
N ALA A 117 2.61 -21.29 5.06
CA ALA A 117 2.98 -22.36 4.13
C ALA A 117 2.24 -23.68 4.43
N SER A 118 1.89 -23.95 5.69
CA SER A 118 1.11 -25.13 6.07
C SER A 118 -0.39 -24.94 5.82
N ALA A 119 -0.90 -23.72 5.95
CA ALA A 119 -2.32 -23.42 5.77
C ALA A 119 -2.77 -23.47 4.30
N GLU A 120 -1.94 -22.99 3.36
CA GLU A 120 -2.29 -22.92 1.94
C GLU A 120 -2.70 -24.28 1.32
N PRO A 121 -1.93 -25.39 1.47
CA PRO A 121 -2.31 -26.68 0.89
C PRO A 121 -3.62 -27.25 1.47
N LEU A 122 -3.88 -27.03 2.77
CA LEU A 122 -5.13 -27.46 3.42
C LEU A 122 -6.34 -26.76 2.81
N LEU A 123 -6.25 -25.44 2.62
CA LEU A 123 -7.34 -24.66 2.00
C LEU A 123 -7.54 -25.02 0.53
N ARG A 124 -6.46 -25.23 -0.23
CA ARG A 124 -6.54 -25.66 -1.63
C ARG A 124 -7.16 -27.05 -1.76
N ALA A 125 -6.83 -27.98 -0.88
CA ALA A 125 -7.45 -29.31 -0.85
C ALA A 125 -8.96 -29.19 -0.54
N GLN A 126 -9.35 -28.35 0.43
CA GLN A 126 -10.77 -28.09 0.71
C GLN A 126 -11.51 -27.57 -0.53
N LEU A 127 -10.94 -26.59 -1.23
CA LEU A 127 -11.57 -26.01 -2.41
C LEU A 127 -11.54 -26.93 -3.64
N LYS A 128 -10.67 -27.94 -3.66
CA LYS A 128 -10.72 -29.00 -4.67
C LYS A 128 -11.96 -29.89 -4.48
N ASP A 129 -12.27 -30.23 -3.23
CA ASP A 129 -13.40 -31.10 -2.87
C ASP A 129 -14.72 -30.32 -2.85
N ALA A 130 -14.69 -29.05 -2.43
CA ALA A 130 -15.85 -28.16 -2.32
C ALA A 130 -15.53 -26.75 -2.90
N PRO A 131 -15.63 -26.56 -4.23
CA PRO A 131 -15.25 -25.31 -4.90
C PRO A 131 -16.05 -24.06 -4.48
N THR A 132 -17.24 -24.25 -3.91
CA THR A 132 -18.14 -23.19 -3.43
C THR A 132 -18.12 -23.03 -1.91
N ASP A 133 -17.13 -23.62 -1.21
CA ASP A 133 -16.98 -23.45 0.24
C ASP A 133 -16.49 -22.03 0.59
N VAL A 134 -17.46 -21.13 0.81
CA VAL A 134 -17.24 -19.70 1.07
C VAL A 134 -16.30 -19.46 2.26
N ALA A 135 -16.35 -20.31 3.30
CA ALA A 135 -15.45 -20.19 4.45
C ALA A 135 -13.99 -20.42 4.04
N ALA A 136 -13.74 -21.48 3.25
CA ALA A 136 -12.42 -21.81 2.72
C ALA A 136 -11.91 -20.74 1.74
N ILE A 137 -12.79 -20.23 0.86
CA ILE A 137 -12.47 -19.14 -0.07
C ILE A 137 -12.01 -17.89 0.70
N ARG A 138 -12.76 -17.48 1.73
CA ARG A 138 -12.40 -16.32 2.57
C ARG A 138 -11.05 -16.52 3.26
N MET A 139 -10.82 -17.70 3.85
CA MET A 139 -9.55 -18.02 4.51
C MET A 139 -8.37 -18.00 3.53
N LEU A 140 -8.55 -18.52 2.31
CA LEU A 140 -7.52 -18.46 1.28
C LEU A 140 -7.27 -17.02 0.80
N GLY A 141 -8.31 -16.20 0.71
CA GLY A 141 -8.19 -14.77 0.42
C GLY A 141 -7.42 -14.01 1.52
N GLU A 142 -7.66 -14.32 2.79
CA GLU A 142 -6.91 -13.78 3.92
C GLU A 142 -5.44 -14.24 3.92
N LEU A 143 -5.19 -15.52 3.62
CA LEU A 143 -3.83 -16.04 3.46
C LEU A 143 -3.09 -15.33 2.32
N ALA A 144 -3.75 -15.17 1.17
CA ALA A 144 -3.21 -14.41 0.04
C ALA A 144 -2.92 -12.95 0.42
N THR A 145 -3.76 -12.34 1.26
CA THR A 145 -3.54 -11.00 1.82
C THR A 145 -2.26 -10.91 2.64
N ARG A 146 -2.02 -11.90 3.53
CA ARG A 146 -0.82 -11.95 4.38
C ARG A 146 0.45 -12.21 3.58
N LEU A 147 0.35 -13.01 2.52
CA LEU A 147 1.43 -13.22 1.54
C LEU A 147 1.58 -12.07 0.53
N SER A 148 0.87 -10.96 0.71
CA SER A 148 0.86 -9.80 -0.19
C SER A 148 0.48 -10.09 -1.65
N ARG A 149 -0.21 -11.22 -1.90
CA ARG A 149 -0.81 -11.59 -3.19
C ARG A 149 -2.17 -10.92 -3.37
N TYR A 150 -2.20 -9.58 -3.32
CA TYR A 150 -3.43 -8.80 -3.23
C TYR A 150 -4.41 -9.03 -4.39
N GLY A 151 -3.89 -9.24 -5.61
CA GLY A 151 -4.75 -9.54 -6.76
C GLY A 151 -5.47 -10.88 -6.65
N ASP A 152 -4.86 -11.89 -6.00
CA ASP A 152 -5.50 -13.18 -5.75
C ASP A 152 -6.52 -13.06 -4.62
N ALA A 153 -6.16 -12.34 -3.55
CA ALA A 153 -7.05 -12.05 -2.44
C ALA A 153 -8.34 -11.34 -2.91
N GLU A 154 -8.22 -10.31 -3.75
CA GLU A 154 -9.36 -9.58 -4.30
C GLU A 154 -10.29 -10.51 -5.10
N ARG A 155 -9.75 -11.36 -5.98
CA ARG A 155 -10.58 -12.32 -6.76
C ARG A 155 -11.27 -13.35 -5.87
N LEU A 156 -10.56 -13.90 -4.88
CA LEU A 156 -11.12 -14.87 -3.94
C LEU A 156 -12.23 -14.24 -3.10
N LEU A 157 -12.00 -13.06 -2.54
CA LEU A 157 -12.98 -12.37 -1.69
C LEU A 157 -14.18 -11.87 -2.50
N GLY A 158 -13.97 -11.40 -3.73
CA GLY A 158 -15.06 -11.13 -4.67
C GLY A 158 -15.92 -12.35 -4.92
N ARG A 159 -15.30 -13.52 -5.19
CA ARG A 159 -16.02 -14.79 -5.37
C ARG A 159 -16.80 -15.21 -4.12
N ALA A 160 -16.24 -15.00 -2.92
CA ALA A 160 -16.94 -15.27 -1.67
C ALA A 160 -18.22 -14.43 -1.53
N LEU A 161 -18.19 -13.16 -1.96
CA LEU A 161 -19.35 -12.25 -1.90
C LEU A 161 -20.35 -12.45 -3.05
N GLU A 162 -19.93 -13.00 -4.19
CA GLU A 162 -20.86 -13.47 -5.23
C GLU A 162 -21.73 -14.62 -4.72
N LEU A 163 -21.13 -15.57 -3.99
CA LEU A 163 -21.80 -16.72 -3.40
C LEU A 163 -22.64 -16.33 -2.16
N ALA A 164 -22.06 -15.54 -1.27
CA ALA A 164 -22.69 -15.11 -0.02
C ALA A 164 -22.59 -13.58 0.17
N PRO A 165 -23.45 -12.78 -0.50
CA PRO A 165 -23.47 -11.32 -0.37
C PRO A 165 -23.62 -10.79 1.06
N SER A 166 -24.20 -11.57 1.98
CA SER A 166 -24.37 -11.17 3.39
C SER A 166 -23.18 -11.55 4.28
N PHE A 167 -22.10 -12.10 3.72
CA PHE A 167 -20.94 -12.52 4.52
C PHE A 167 -19.97 -11.37 4.85
N ASP A 168 -20.32 -10.61 5.88
CA ASP A 168 -19.59 -9.41 6.30
C ASP A 168 -18.07 -9.61 6.55
N PRO A 169 -17.59 -10.72 7.16
CA PRO A 169 -16.15 -10.97 7.27
C PRO A 169 -15.39 -11.00 5.93
N ALA A 170 -15.99 -11.55 4.86
CA ALA A 170 -15.37 -11.52 3.54
C ALA A 170 -15.38 -10.10 2.95
N ARG A 171 -16.44 -9.34 3.19
CA ARG A 171 -16.55 -7.93 2.77
C ARG A 171 -15.54 -7.04 3.47
N HIS A 172 -15.34 -7.24 4.77
CA HIS A 172 -14.32 -6.53 5.53
C HIS A 172 -12.91 -6.83 4.98
N ASN A 173 -12.58 -8.10 4.75
CA ASN A 173 -11.31 -8.49 4.16
C ASN A 173 -11.12 -7.87 2.76
N LEU A 174 -12.19 -7.80 1.94
CA LEU A 174 -12.15 -7.15 0.63
C LEU A 174 -11.84 -5.66 0.77
N ALA A 175 -12.54 -4.95 1.66
CA ALA A 175 -12.31 -3.53 1.93
C ALA A 175 -10.86 -3.25 2.39
N VAL A 176 -10.30 -4.11 3.25
CA VAL A 176 -8.90 -4.00 3.69
C VAL A 176 -7.93 -4.15 2.51
N ILE A 177 -8.20 -5.07 1.58
CA ILE A 177 -7.36 -5.26 0.39
C ILE A 177 -7.47 -4.10 -0.58
N LEU A 178 -8.68 -3.62 -0.85
CA LEU A 178 -8.92 -2.44 -1.68
C LEU A 178 -8.17 -1.22 -1.10
N TYR A 179 -8.23 -1.02 0.22
CA TYR A 179 -7.46 0.01 0.92
C TYR A 179 -5.94 -0.17 0.72
N ARG A 180 -5.41 -1.39 0.86
CA ARG A 180 -3.98 -1.70 0.64
C ARG A 180 -3.53 -1.49 -0.80
N GLN A 181 -4.42 -1.71 -1.76
CA GLN A 181 -4.23 -1.47 -3.19
C GLN A 181 -4.55 -0.02 -3.62
N THR A 182 -4.76 0.89 -2.66
CA THR A 182 -5.06 2.32 -2.91
C THR A 182 -6.37 2.57 -3.68
N LYS A 183 -7.25 1.58 -3.79
CA LYS A 183 -8.61 1.65 -4.35
C LYS A 183 -9.58 2.22 -3.31
N SER A 184 -9.36 3.49 -2.95
CA SER A 184 -10.02 4.12 -1.81
C SER A 184 -11.54 4.29 -1.98
N PRO A 185 -12.07 4.69 -3.16
CA PRO A 185 -13.52 4.75 -3.40
C PRO A 185 -14.22 3.40 -3.20
N GLU A 186 -13.66 2.34 -3.78
CA GLU A 186 -14.19 1.00 -3.68
C GLU A 186 -14.12 0.48 -2.24
N ALA A 187 -13.00 0.72 -1.56
CA ALA A 187 -12.86 0.38 -0.14
C ALA A 187 -13.90 1.10 0.73
N LEU A 188 -14.17 2.39 0.47
CA LEU A 188 -15.14 3.17 1.22
C LEU A 188 -16.57 2.62 1.01
N ALA A 189 -16.95 2.31 -0.22
CA ALA A 189 -18.27 1.74 -0.52
C ALA A 189 -18.52 0.41 0.21
N GLU A 190 -17.50 -0.45 0.28
CA GLU A 190 -17.60 -1.71 1.02
C GLU A 190 -17.74 -1.50 2.53
N VAL A 191 -16.97 -0.57 3.11
CA VAL A 191 -17.05 -0.24 4.54
C VAL A 191 -18.37 0.43 4.90
N GLU A 192 -18.92 1.28 4.04
CA GLU A 192 -20.24 1.89 4.26
C GLU A 192 -21.36 0.85 4.26
N THR A 193 -21.26 -0.17 3.41
CA THR A 193 -22.19 -1.31 3.44
C THR A 193 -22.13 -2.05 4.77
N LEU A 194 -20.93 -2.27 5.31
CA LEU A 194 -20.74 -2.90 6.62
C LEU A 194 -21.31 -2.04 7.76
N LEU A 195 -21.07 -0.72 7.74
CA LEU A 195 -21.56 0.21 8.76
C LEU A 195 -23.09 0.40 8.74
N LYS A 196 -23.77 0.14 7.62
CA LYS A 196 -25.24 0.09 7.58
C LYS A 196 -25.81 -1.08 8.39
N ARG A 197 -25.06 -2.19 8.52
CA ARG A 197 -25.46 -3.39 9.28
C ARG A 197 -25.06 -3.30 10.74
N ASP A 198 -23.82 -2.86 10.99
CA ASP A 198 -23.29 -2.66 12.34
C ASP A 198 -22.58 -1.30 12.42
N ALA A 199 -23.36 -0.28 12.75
CA ALA A 199 -22.89 1.09 12.83
C ALA A 199 -21.90 1.33 13.98
N GLN A 200 -21.84 0.42 14.97
CA GLN A 200 -20.99 0.53 16.16
C GLN A 200 -19.72 -0.31 16.07
N ASN A 201 -19.54 -1.08 14.99
CA ASN A 201 -18.36 -1.90 14.80
C ASN A 201 -17.08 -1.07 14.74
N ILE A 202 -16.18 -1.31 15.70
CA ILE A 202 -14.90 -0.57 15.78
C ILE A 202 -14.03 -0.83 14.57
N ALA A 203 -13.93 -2.08 14.11
CA ALA A 203 -13.05 -2.43 13.00
C ALA A 203 -13.48 -1.70 11.72
N TYR A 204 -14.79 -1.58 11.50
CA TYR A 204 -15.34 -0.88 10.33
C TYR A 204 -15.14 0.63 10.44
N ARG A 205 -15.38 1.23 11.62
CA ARG A 205 -15.13 2.66 11.86
C ARG A 205 -13.66 3.03 11.73
N ASN A 206 -12.76 2.20 12.28
CA ASN A 206 -11.32 2.38 12.18
C ASN A 206 -10.84 2.30 10.73
N LEU A 207 -11.33 1.31 9.96
CA LEU A 207 -11.01 1.20 8.54
C LEU A 207 -11.56 2.39 7.74
N LYS A 208 -12.79 2.84 8.01
CA LYS A 208 -13.36 4.06 7.41
C LYS A 208 -12.46 5.26 7.68
N ALA A 209 -12.10 5.50 8.93
CA ALA A 209 -11.22 6.62 9.30
C ALA A 209 -9.85 6.51 8.59
N ALA A 210 -9.26 5.32 8.51
CA ALA A 210 -8.00 5.11 7.80
C ALA A 210 -8.10 5.37 6.27
N ILE A 211 -9.24 5.04 5.66
CA ILE A 211 -9.55 5.37 4.26
C ILE A 211 -9.71 6.90 4.10
N LEU A 212 -10.43 7.56 5.01
CA LEU A 212 -10.63 9.01 5.01
C LEU A 212 -9.31 9.78 5.14
N VAL A 213 -8.42 9.36 6.04
CA VAL A 213 -7.04 9.90 6.14
C VAL A 213 -6.29 9.77 4.81
N ARG A 214 -6.48 8.67 4.07
CA ARG A 214 -5.80 8.44 2.79
C ARG A 214 -6.31 9.33 1.66
N VAL A 215 -7.59 9.71 1.68
CA VAL A 215 -8.19 10.61 0.69
C VAL A 215 -8.20 12.08 1.13
N GLY A 216 -7.51 12.40 2.23
CA GLY A 216 -7.33 13.75 2.74
C GLY A 216 -8.48 14.31 3.59
N ASP A 217 -9.50 13.50 3.92
CA ASP A 217 -10.61 13.92 4.80
C ASP A 217 -10.22 13.69 6.28
N TYR A 218 -9.29 14.52 6.76
CA TYR A 218 -8.72 14.39 8.10
C TYR A 218 -9.72 14.79 9.19
N GLU A 219 -10.58 15.77 8.95
CA GLU A 219 -11.57 16.24 9.93
C GLU A 219 -12.55 15.13 10.28
N THR A 220 -13.16 14.50 9.27
CA THR A 220 -14.09 13.39 9.47
C THR A 220 -13.38 12.18 10.08
N ALA A 221 -12.14 11.91 9.66
CA ALA A 221 -11.35 10.82 10.23
C ALA A 221 -11.05 11.02 11.73
N ILE A 222 -10.58 12.21 12.13
CA ILE A 222 -10.28 12.56 13.52
C ILE A 222 -11.55 12.50 14.37
N ALA A 223 -12.66 13.03 13.89
CA ALA A 223 -13.95 12.95 14.57
C ALA A 223 -14.40 11.48 14.76
N THR A 224 -14.18 10.63 13.74
CA THR A 224 -14.49 9.20 13.81
C THR A 224 -13.61 8.48 14.83
N TYR A 225 -12.30 8.74 14.84
CA TYR A 225 -11.39 8.17 15.84
C TYR A 225 -11.76 8.58 17.27
N ARG A 226 -12.04 9.87 17.50
CA ARG A 226 -12.47 10.37 18.82
C ARG A 226 -13.75 9.69 19.31
N LYS A 227 -14.74 9.47 18.42
CA LYS A 227 -15.96 8.72 18.76
C LYS A 227 -15.68 7.27 19.13
N VAL A 228 -14.85 6.57 18.35
CA VAL A 228 -14.43 5.19 18.67
C VAL A 228 -13.77 5.12 20.05
N LEU A 229 -12.90 6.08 20.37
CA LEU A 229 -12.17 6.12 21.63
C LEU A 229 -13.04 6.56 22.83
N ALA A 230 -14.07 7.37 22.59
CA ALA A 230 -15.07 7.71 23.60
C ALA A 230 -15.92 6.48 23.97
N ASP A 231 -16.34 5.71 22.97
CA ASP A 231 -17.11 4.47 23.18
C ASP A 231 -16.24 3.37 23.82
N GLN A 232 -14.98 3.25 23.36
CA GLN A 232 -14.05 2.20 23.76
C GLN A 232 -12.63 2.74 23.96
N PRO A 233 -12.28 3.15 25.19
CA PRO A 233 -11.03 3.88 25.45
C PRO A 233 -9.77 2.99 25.39
N LYS A 234 -9.90 1.67 25.57
CA LYS A 234 -8.78 0.69 25.59
C LYS A 234 -8.42 0.20 24.19
N GLN A 235 -8.00 1.11 23.32
CA GLN A 235 -7.66 0.82 21.92
C GLN A 235 -6.33 1.48 21.50
N PRO A 236 -5.16 0.90 21.85
CA PRO A 236 -3.86 1.54 21.64
C PRO A 236 -3.61 1.87 20.16
N ARG A 237 -3.92 0.95 19.24
CA ARG A 237 -3.74 1.18 17.79
C ARG A 237 -4.64 2.29 17.24
N VAL A 238 -5.80 2.52 17.84
CA VAL A 238 -6.69 3.63 17.45
C VAL A 238 -6.15 4.96 17.99
N TRP A 239 -5.63 5.00 19.22
CA TRP A 239 -4.91 6.15 19.75
C TRP A 239 -3.72 6.53 18.89
N MET A 240 -2.90 5.56 18.49
CA MET A 240 -1.79 5.76 17.56
C MET A 240 -2.25 6.33 16.20
N SER A 241 -3.33 5.77 15.63
CA SER A 241 -3.88 6.24 14.36
C SER A 241 -4.44 7.67 14.44
N LEU A 242 -5.08 8.01 15.57
CA LEU A 242 -5.49 9.38 15.88
C LEU A 242 -4.28 10.31 15.96
N GLY A 243 -3.21 9.88 16.64
CA GLY A 243 -1.95 10.61 16.72
C GLY A 243 -1.37 10.92 15.34
N HIS A 244 -1.36 9.95 14.40
CA HIS A 244 -0.90 10.16 13.02
C HIS A 244 -1.77 11.19 12.27
N ALA A 245 -3.09 11.13 12.44
CA ALA A 245 -4.01 12.09 11.83
C ALA A 245 -3.80 13.51 12.39
N LEU A 246 -3.69 13.66 13.72
CA LEU A 246 -3.46 14.94 14.40
C LEU A 246 -2.11 15.56 14.00
N LYS A 247 -1.04 14.76 13.93
CA LYS A 247 0.27 15.19 13.41
C LYS A 247 0.13 15.76 12.00
N THR A 248 -0.61 15.07 11.13
CA THR A 248 -0.75 15.45 9.72
C THR A 248 -1.41 16.82 9.54
N VAL A 249 -2.42 17.12 10.37
CA VAL A 249 -3.09 18.44 10.38
C VAL A 249 -2.36 19.51 11.20
N GLY A 250 -1.28 19.16 11.89
CA GLY A 250 -0.44 20.08 12.65
C GLY A 250 -0.82 20.29 14.11
N ASP A 251 -1.75 19.50 14.67
CA ASP A 251 -2.10 19.51 16.09
C ASP A 251 -1.11 18.63 16.88
N ILE A 252 0.12 19.15 17.03
CA ILE A 252 1.24 18.43 17.65
C ILE A 252 0.98 18.11 19.13
N PRO A 253 0.47 19.02 19.97
CA PRO A 253 0.20 18.71 21.38
C PRO A 253 -0.80 17.55 21.55
N ALA A 254 -1.91 17.55 20.80
CA ALA A 254 -2.88 16.47 20.86
C ALA A 254 -2.34 15.16 20.26
N SER A 255 -1.47 15.24 19.26
CA SER A 255 -0.77 14.07 18.71
C SER A 255 0.13 13.40 19.76
N ILE A 256 0.89 14.18 20.53
CA ILE A 256 1.74 13.69 21.62
C ILE A 256 0.90 12.98 22.70
N ASP A 257 -0.20 13.60 23.15
CA ASP A 257 -1.10 12.96 24.12
C ASP A 257 -1.64 11.62 23.59
N ALA A 258 -2.10 11.60 22.34
CA ALA A 258 -2.61 10.38 21.72
C ALA A 258 -1.56 9.25 21.66
N TYR A 259 -0.29 9.57 21.33
CA TYR A 259 0.76 8.56 21.36
C TYR A 259 1.12 8.09 22.77
N ARG A 260 1.14 8.98 23.77
CA ARG A 260 1.35 8.61 25.17
C ARG A 260 0.24 7.68 25.68
N ARG A 261 -1.02 7.99 25.37
CA ARG A 261 -2.16 7.10 25.66
C ARG A 261 -2.03 5.72 25.02
N SER A 262 -1.48 5.65 23.80
CA SER A 262 -1.18 4.40 23.12
C SER A 262 -0.12 3.58 23.88
N ILE A 263 0.98 4.23 24.26
CA ILE A 263 2.09 3.63 25.02
C ILE A 263 1.64 3.15 26.41
N ASP A 264 0.87 3.96 27.13
CA ASP A 264 0.35 3.62 28.46
C ASP A 264 -0.50 2.32 28.43
N GLN A 265 -1.22 2.10 27.33
CA GLN A 265 -2.08 0.92 27.17
C GLN A 265 -1.33 -0.31 26.65
N GLN A 266 -0.32 -0.10 25.81
CA GLN A 266 0.50 -1.17 25.28
C GLN A 266 1.97 -0.69 25.20
N PRO A 267 2.74 -0.84 26.30
CA PRO A 267 4.12 -0.35 26.36
C PRO A 267 5.06 -0.99 25.32
N GLY A 268 4.73 -2.18 24.81
CA GLY A 268 5.51 -2.84 23.76
C GLY A 268 5.19 -2.37 22.33
N LEU A 269 4.24 -1.45 22.11
CA LEU A 269 3.86 -0.97 20.78
C LEU A 269 4.90 0.06 20.27
N GLY A 270 5.99 -0.45 19.71
CA GLY A 270 7.18 0.31 19.31
C GLY A 270 6.86 1.42 18.32
N GLU A 271 5.89 1.21 17.42
CA GLU A 271 5.46 2.23 16.44
C GLU A 271 5.00 3.53 17.11
N SER A 272 4.46 3.47 18.35
CA SER A 272 4.04 4.68 19.09
C SER A 272 5.24 5.50 19.57
N TYR A 273 6.29 4.85 20.09
CA TYR A 273 7.56 5.52 20.42
C TYR A 273 8.20 6.12 19.19
N TRP A 274 8.28 5.35 18.10
CA TRP A 274 8.86 5.83 16.85
C TRP A 274 8.08 7.02 16.28
N SER A 275 6.75 7.01 16.40
CA SER A 275 5.92 8.12 15.96
C SER A 275 6.16 9.40 16.76
N LEU A 276 6.35 9.29 18.09
CA LEU A 276 6.77 10.39 18.98
C LEU A 276 8.17 10.90 18.64
N ALA A 277 9.14 10.00 18.49
CA ALA A 277 10.53 10.33 18.17
C ALA A 277 10.66 11.15 16.87
N ASN A 278 9.75 10.91 15.92
CA ASN A 278 9.67 11.64 14.65
C ASN A 278 8.99 13.01 14.73
N LEU A 279 8.59 13.47 15.92
CA LEU A 279 8.14 14.84 16.14
C LEU A 279 9.38 15.69 16.47
N LYS A 280 9.63 16.74 15.68
CA LYS A 280 10.86 17.54 15.80
C LYS A 280 10.96 18.26 17.12
N THR A 281 9.83 18.68 17.67
CA THR A 281 9.76 19.43 18.94
C THR A 281 9.65 18.55 20.17
N PHE A 282 9.48 17.24 20.00
CA PHE A 282 9.35 16.31 21.11
C PHE A 282 10.73 15.81 21.58
N ARG A 283 10.87 15.65 22.89
CA ARG A 283 12.04 15.03 23.53
C ARG A 283 11.52 14.05 24.57
N PHE A 284 12.12 12.86 24.61
CA PHE A 284 11.81 11.87 25.62
C PHE A 284 12.39 12.26 26.98
N GLU A 285 11.68 11.89 28.04
CA GLU A 285 12.18 11.94 29.41
C GLU A 285 13.10 10.73 29.68
N GLU A 286 14.02 10.86 30.63
CA GLU A 286 14.94 9.75 30.99
C GLU A 286 14.19 8.49 31.45
N SER A 287 13.02 8.66 32.08
CA SER A 287 12.13 7.56 32.45
C SER A 287 11.61 6.78 31.24
N GLU A 288 11.26 7.49 30.15
CA GLU A 288 10.81 6.89 28.88
C GLU A 288 11.97 6.19 28.15
N LEU A 289 13.19 6.77 28.22
CA LEU A 289 14.40 6.12 27.70
C LEU A 289 14.73 4.82 28.45
N ALA A 290 14.67 4.85 29.79
CA ALA A 290 14.87 3.68 30.63
C ALA A 290 13.83 2.58 30.33
N ALA A 291 12.57 2.95 30.13
CA ALA A 291 11.51 2.03 29.73
C ALA A 291 11.79 1.38 28.37
N MET A 292 12.21 2.15 27.36
CA MET A 292 12.62 1.62 26.05
C MET A 292 13.81 0.67 26.15
N ARG A 293 14.83 0.99 26.96
CA ARG A 293 15.98 0.10 27.19
C ARG A 293 15.56 -1.22 27.87
N ALA A 294 14.67 -1.16 28.86
CA ALA A 294 14.13 -2.34 29.51
C ALA A 294 13.31 -3.22 28.54
N LEU A 295 12.52 -2.61 27.64
CA LEU A 295 11.78 -3.34 26.60
C LEU A 295 12.72 -4.08 25.64
N LEU A 296 13.83 -3.45 25.22
CA LEU A 296 14.83 -4.09 24.36
C LEU A 296 15.58 -5.24 25.05
N ALA A 297 15.78 -5.16 26.37
CA ALA A 297 16.43 -6.20 27.15
C ALA A 297 15.57 -7.45 27.36
N GLY A 298 14.24 -7.34 27.19
CA GLY A 298 13.31 -8.47 27.25
C GLY A 298 13.05 -9.12 25.87
N ASP A 299 12.46 -10.31 25.87
CA ASP A 299 12.17 -11.10 24.66
C ASP A 299 10.73 -10.97 24.14
N ALA A 300 9.91 -10.12 24.76
CA ALA A 300 8.48 -10.01 24.47
C ALA A 300 8.14 -9.17 23.22
N LEU A 301 9.11 -8.45 22.66
CA LEU A 301 8.87 -7.57 21.51
C LEU A 301 8.82 -8.36 20.20
N SER A 302 7.90 -7.96 19.32
CA SER A 302 7.96 -8.38 17.93
C SER A 302 9.22 -7.83 17.26
N PRO A 303 9.72 -8.46 16.17
CA PRO A 303 10.81 -7.89 15.38
C PRO A 303 10.51 -6.45 14.90
N GLU A 304 9.24 -6.14 14.60
CA GLU A 304 8.83 -4.80 14.17
C GLU A 304 8.95 -3.77 15.29
N ASP A 305 8.35 -4.06 16.44
CA ASP A 305 8.42 -3.16 17.60
C ASP A 305 9.86 -2.95 18.08
N ARG A 306 10.70 -4.00 17.98
CA ARG A 306 12.10 -3.93 18.38
C ARG A 306 12.89 -2.93 17.55
N PHE A 307 12.79 -2.95 16.21
CA PHE A 307 13.50 -1.94 15.41
C PHE A 307 12.88 -0.54 15.59
N HIS A 308 11.56 -0.40 15.81
CA HIS A 308 10.96 0.91 16.08
C HIS A 308 11.54 1.55 17.35
N ILE A 309 11.72 0.76 18.40
CA ILE A 309 12.34 1.24 19.65
C ILE A 309 13.82 1.58 19.43
N GLN A 310 14.56 0.79 18.63
CA GLN A 310 15.94 1.13 18.27
C GLN A 310 16.05 2.49 17.57
N PHE A 311 15.21 2.77 16.56
CA PHE A 311 15.18 4.09 15.91
C PHE A 311 14.79 5.21 16.88
N SER A 312 13.91 4.93 17.84
CA SER A 312 13.46 5.92 18.84
C SER A 312 14.59 6.31 19.80
N LEU A 313 15.33 5.32 20.31
CA LEU A 313 16.52 5.55 21.14
C LEU A 313 17.64 6.25 20.36
N GLY A 314 17.88 5.84 19.11
CA GLY A 314 18.85 6.50 18.23
C GLY A 314 18.56 7.99 18.07
N LYS A 315 17.28 8.34 17.87
CA LYS A 315 16.83 9.73 17.78
C LYS A 315 16.92 10.49 19.10
N ALA A 316 16.54 9.88 20.21
CA ALA A 316 16.62 10.54 21.51
C ALA A 316 18.07 10.86 21.92
N LEU A 317 19.01 9.95 21.64
CA LEU A 317 20.43 10.14 21.91
C LEU A 317 21.06 11.17 20.97
N GLU A 318 20.61 11.21 19.71
CA GLU A 318 20.99 12.28 18.79
C GLU A 318 20.60 13.65 19.34
N ASP A 319 19.35 13.77 19.83
CA ASP A 319 18.85 15.01 20.42
C ASP A 319 19.61 15.43 21.68
N ALA A 320 20.15 14.46 22.42
CA ALA A 320 21.00 14.68 23.59
C ALA A 320 22.47 14.97 23.23
N GLY A 321 22.86 14.87 21.95
CA GLY A 321 24.24 15.07 21.48
C GLY A 321 25.16 13.85 21.62
N ASP A 322 24.67 12.71 22.10
CA ASP A 322 25.43 11.46 22.16
C ASP A 322 25.36 10.73 20.81
N HIS A 323 26.14 11.25 19.85
CA HIS A 323 26.13 10.77 18.47
C HIS A 323 26.66 9.34 18.33
N ALA A 324 27.59 8.90 19.19
CA ALA A 324 28.14 7.55 19.14
C ALA A 324 27.11 6.49 19.59
N ALA A 325 26.44 6.72 20.73
CA ALA A 325 25.39 5.82 21.18
C ALA A 325 24.17 5.88 20.23
N SER A 326 23.84 7.08 19.74
CA SER A 326 22.81 7.27 18.71
C SER A 326 23.06 6.42 17.46
N PHE A 327 24.27 6.49 16.90
CA PHE A 327 24.63 5.70 15.71
C PHE A 327 24.51 4.20 15.96
N THR A 328 24.91 3.73 17.14
CA THR A 328 24.80 2.30 17.52
C THR A 328 23.34 1.82 17.45
N HIS A 329 22.41 2.61 18.00
CA HIS A 329 20.98 2.29 17.95
C HIS A 329 20.41 2.39 16.52
N TYR A 330 20.82 3.38 15.72
CA TYR A 330 20.43 3.45 14.31
C TYR A 330 20.95 2.26 13.52
N ALA A 331 22.21 1.87 13.68
CA ALA A 331 22.80 0.73 12.99
C ALA A 331 22.07 -0.58 13.32
N GLU A 332 21.74 -0.79 14.59
CA GLU A 332 21.00 -1.99 15.00
C GLU A 332 19.55 -2.00 14.50
N GLY A 333 18.85 -0.86 14.55
CA GLY A 333 17.50 -0.73 13.97
C GLY A 333 17.49 -0.99 12.46
N ASN A 334 18.50 -0.47 11.75
CA ASN A 334 18.71 -0.72 10.32
C ASN A 334 18.99 -2.19 10.02
N ARG A 335 19.90 -2.84 10.77
CA ARG A 335 20.21 -4.28 10.62
C ARG A 335 18.96 -5.15 10.77
N LEU A 336 18.22 -4.96 11.87
CA LEU A 336 16.98 -5.70 12.15
C LEU A 336 15.94 -5.51 11.04
N ARG A 337 15.79 -4.27 10.54
CA ARG A 337 14.83 -3.99 9.46
C ARG A 337 15.29 -4.60 8.14
N ARG A 338 16.59 -4.58 7.83
CA ARG A 338 17.16 -5.12 6.59
C ARG A 338 16.98 -6.64 6.50
N GLU A 339 17.03 -7.36 7.62
CA GLU A 339 16.78 -8.81 7.70
C GLU A 339 15.35 -9.21 7.32
N LEU A 340 14.37 -8.32 7.58
CA LEU A 340 12.97 -8.53 7.25
C LEU A 340 12.62 -8.19 5.80
N LEU A 341 13.56 -7.59 5.06
CA LEU A 341 13.33 -7.10 3.71
C LEU A 341 14.10 -7.93 2.69
N HIS A 342 13.40 -8.31 1.63
CA HIS A 342 14.05 -8.73 0.39
C HIS A 342 14.29 -7.49 -0.46
N HIS A 343 15.55 -7.18 -0.72
CA HIS A 343 15.96 -6.08 -1.59
C HIS A 343 17.15 -6.56 -2.43
N ASP A 344 17.03 -6.38 -3.75
CA ASP A 344 18.14 -6.55 -4.68
C ASP A 344 18.80 -5.19 -4.91
N ILE A 345 20.08 -5.12 -4.58
CA ILE A 345 20.89 -3.90 -4.66
C ILE A 345 21.09 -3.49 -6.14
N GLY A 346 21.15 -4.46 -7.05
CA GLY A 346 21.38 -4.23 -8.48
C GLY A 346 20.14 -3.76 -9.24
N GLU A 347 18.94 -3.87 -8.65
CA GLU A 347 17.68 -3.60 -9.35
C GLU A 347 17.62 -2.20 -9.97
N LEU A 348 18.08 -1.17 -9.24
CA LEU A 348 18.13 0.19 -9.77
C LEU A 348 19.21 0.36 -10.85
N THR A 349 20.38 -0.24 -10.64
CA THR A 349 21.48 -0.20 -11.61
C THR A 349 21.02 -0.79 -12.95
N ASP A 350 20.40 -1.96 -12.91
CA ASP A 350 19.84 -2.66 -14.08
C ASP A 350 18.74 -1.83 -14.73
N GLN A 351 17.80 -1.29 -13.95
CA GLN A 351 16.72 -0.45 -14.46
C GLN A 351 17.26 0.79 -15.17
N ARG A 352 18.26 1.46 -14.61
CA ARG A 352 18.94 2.62 -15.20
C ARG A 352 19.60 2.25 -16.53
N GLU A 353 20.33 1.13 -16.59
CA GLU A 353 21.00 0.69 -17.83
C GLU A 353 20.02 0.31 -18.93
N ARG A 354 18.90 -0.32 -18.58
CA ARG A 354 17.82 -0.64 -19.53
C ARG A 354 17.12 0.63 -20.00
N ALA A 355 16.88 1.58 -19.10
CA ALA A 355 16.35 2.90 -19.45
C ALA A 355 17.28 3.64 -20.43
N GLY A 356 18.59 3.64 -20.19
CA GLY A 356 19.59 4.27 -21.07
C GLY A 356 19.66 3.65 -22.47
N ARG A 357 19.34 2.36 -22.60
CA ARG A 357 19.25 1.67 -23.91
C ARG A 357 17.97 2.01 -24.67
N LEU A 358 16.85 2.18 -23.97
CA LEU A 358 15.54 2.44 -24.58
C LEU A 358 15.36 3.93 -24.93
N TYR A 359 15.58 4.81 -23.95
CA TYR A 359 15.23 6.21 -24.05
C TYR A 359 16.36 7.01 -24.68
N THR A 360 16.21 7.30 -25.97
CA THR A 360 17.11 8.15 -26.76
C THR A 360 16.37 9.40 -27.26
N PRO A 361 17.08 10.46 -27.70
CA PRO A 361 16.43 11.61 -28.33
C PRO A 361 15.55 11.20 -29.54
N ALA A 362 16.02 10.25 -30.35
CA ALA A 362 15.25 9.70 -31.48
C ALA A 362 13.99 8.96 -31.03
N PHE A 363 14.06 8.23 -29.91
CA PHE A 363 12.91 7.50 -29.35
C PHE A 363 11.77 8.46 -28.95
N PHE A 364 12.10 9.59 -28.32
CA PHE A 364 11.11 10.62 -27.98
C PHE A 364 10.61 11.39 -29.20
N ALA A 365 11.49 11.75 -30.14
CA ALA A 365 11.10 12.46 -31.36
C ALA A 365 10.10 11.65 -32.19
N ALA A 366 10.28 10.33 -32.29
CA ALA A 366 9.34 9.42 -32.97
C ALA A 366 7.96 9.31 -32.29
N ARG A 367 7.81 9.86 -31.08
CA ARG A 367 6.59 9.81 -30.25
C ARG A 367 6.15 11.20 -29.79
N ALA A 368 6.57 12.26 -30.50
CA ALA A 368 6.29 13.64 -30.11
C ALA A 368 4.78 13.97 -30.05
N ASP A 369 3.97 13.31 -30.89
CA ASP A 369 2.52 13.49 -30.99
C ASP A 369 1.72 12.57 -30.05
N ALA A 370 2.40 11.77 -29.21
CA ALA A 370 1.75 10.88 -28.26
C ALA A 370 1.54 11.54 -26.88
N GLY A 371 0.57 11.01 -26.11
CA GLY A 371 0.30 11.44 -24.73
C GLY A 371 -0.84 12.44 -24.60
N GLY A 372 -1.27 12.67 -23.36
CA GLY A 372 -2.36 13.58 -23.02
C GLY A 372 -1.95 15.06 -23.05
N PRO A 373 -2.83 15.99 -23.46
CA PRO A 373 -2.48 17.40 -23.62
C PRO A 373 -2.48 18.21 -22.32
N ALA A 374 -2.83 17.60 -21.18
CA ALA A 374 -3.02 18.30 -19.91
C ALA A 374 -1.69 18.86 -19.35
N PRO A 375 -1.56 20.18 -19.14
CA PRO A 375 -0.37 20.79 -18.54
C PRO A 375 -0.40 20.81 -16.99
N ASP A 376 -1.54 20.46 -16.38
CA ASP A 376 -1.84 20.59 -14.96
C ASP A 376 -0.82 19.93 -14.01
N PRO A 377 -0.26 18.73 -14.29
CA PRO A 377 0.58 18.02 -13.32
C PRO A 377 1.99 18.62 -13.17
N ILE A 378 2.38 18.84 -11.91
CA ILE A 378 3.76 19.15 -11.52
C ILE A 378 4.31 17.97 -10.72
N PHE A 379 5.29 17.27 -11.26
CA PHE A 379 5.98 16.19 -10.56
C PHE A 379 7.15 16.76 -9.77
N VAL A 380 7.17 16.53 -8.46
CA VAL A 380 8.33 16.83 -7.62
C VAL A 380 9.01 15.51 -7.26
N VAL A 381 10.15 15.27 -7.92
CA VAL A 381 10.92 14.02 -7.85
C VAL A 381 12.25 14.23 -7.14
N GLY A 382 12.94 13.13 -6.85
CA GLY A 382 14.28 13.14 -6.26
C GLY A 382 14.45 12.00 -5.25
N MET A 383 15.51 12.08 -4.45
CA MET A 383 15.68 11.14 -3.34
C MET A 383 14.74 11.45 -2.18
N PRO A 384 14.20 10.43 -1.47
CA PRO A 384 13.60 10.67 -0.16
C PRO A 384 14.57 11.48 0.72
N ARG A 385 14.03 12.45 1.48
CA ARG A 385 14.80 13.35 2.35
C ARG A 385 15.69 14.39 1.64
N SER A 386 15.54 14.58 0.33
CA SER A 386 16.25 15.62 -0.42
C SER A 386 15.71 17.04 -0.23
N GLY A 387 14.58 17.21 0.46
CA GLY A 387 13.92 18.52 0.59
C GLY A 387 12.71 18.72 -0.34
N SER A 388 12.28 17.68 -1.06
CA SER A 388 11.10 17.72 -1.94
C SER A 388 9.82 18.20 -1.27
N THR A 389 9.59 17.89 0.00
CA THR A 389 8.45 18.43 0.76
C THR A 389 8.53 19.94 0.95
N LEU A 390 9.72 20.51 1.14
CA LEU A 390 9.88 21.96 1.25
C LEU A 390 9.51 22.62 -0.08
N VAL A 391 10.01 22.09 -1.19
CA VAL A 391 9.68 22.58 -2.54
C VAL A 391 8.17 22.48 -2.80
N GLU A 392 7.53 21.36 -2.44
CA GLU A 392 6.08 21.22 -2.53
C GLU A 392 5.34 22.25 -1.68
N GLN A 393 5.81 22.53 -0.46
CA GLN A 393 5.21 23.54 0.42
C GLN A 393 5.33 24.95 -0.16
N ILE A 394 6.49 25.30 -0.70
CA ILE A 394 6.73 26.58 -1.38
C ILE A 394 5.77 26.71 -2.57
N LEU A 395 5.75 25.73 -3.47
CA LEU A 395 4.89 25.76 -4.65
C LEU A 395 3.40 25.79 -4.31
N SER A 396 2.94 24.96 -3.37
CA SER A 396 1.52 24.89 -2.99
C SER A 396 1.00 26.14 -2.26
N SER A 397 1.91 27.04 -1.84
CA SER A 397 1.54 28.35 -1.31
C SER A 397 1.22 29.36 -2.41
N HIS A 398 1.55 29.06 -3.67
CA HIS A 398 1.11 29.83 -4.83
C HIS A 398 -0.41 29.65 -5.06
N PRO A 399 -1.17 30.71 -5.38
CA PRO A 399 -2.63 30.66 -5.50
C PRO A 399 -3.14 29.70 -6.60
N LEU A 400 -2.32 29.42 -7.61
CA LEU A 400 -2.67 28.56 -8.75
C LEU A 400 -2.27 27.08 -8.59
N ILE A 401 -1.56 26.71 -7.52
CA ILE A 401 -1.00 25.34 -7.38
C ILE A 401 -1.60 24.65 -6.16
N GLU A 402 -2.25 23.52 -6.35
CA GLU A 402 -2.68 22.65 -5.26
C GLU A 402 -1.57 21.66 -4.88
N GLY A 403 -1.13 21.69 -3.62
CA GLY A 403 -0.27 20.64 -3.08
C GLY A 403 -1.09 19.45 -2.63
N THR A 404 -0.89 18.28 -3.26
CA THR A 404 -1.67 17.07 -2.94
C THR A 404 -0.94 16.22 -1.88
N MET A 405 -0.30 15.12 -2.29
CA MET A 405 0.48 14.20 -1.46
C MET A 405 1.42 13.34 -2.34
N GLU A 406 1.98 12.29 -1.75
CA GLU A 406 2.63 11.21 -2.49
C GLU A 406 1.57 10.36 -3.23
N LEU A 407 1.45 10.52 -4.56
CA LEU A 407 0.43 9.82 -5.35
C LEU A 407 0.98 8.47 -5.88
N PRO A 408 0.36 7.33 -5.55
CA PRO A 408 0.84 5.99 -5.94
C PRO A 408 0.47 5.60 -7.38
N ASP A 409 -0.20 6.48 -8.13
CA ASP A 409 -0.85 6.14 -9.39
C ASP A 409 0.14 5.86 -10.52
N MET A 410 1.24 6.61 -10.60
CA MET A 410 2.30 6.31 -11.56
C MET A 410 2.93 4.93 -11.30
N THR A 411 3.22 4.61 -10.03
CA THR A 411 3.70 3.27 -9.65
C THR A 411 2.67 2.18 -9.97
N THR A 412 1.37 2.47 -9.86
CA THR A 412 0.30 1.53 -10.23
C THR A 412 0.30 1.24 -11.73
N ILE A 413 0.43 2.27 -12.57
CA ILE A 413 0.55 2.14 -14.02
C ILE A 413 1.80 1.32 -14.37
N VAL A 414 2.96 1.67 -13.80
CA VAL A 414 4.22 0.97 -14.07
C VAL A 414 4.15 -0.50 -13.66
N ARG A 415 3.58 -0.82 -12.49
CA ARG A 415 3.39 -2.22 -12.06
C ARG A 415 2.52 -3.02 -13.01
N ARG A 416 1.54 -2.39 -13.67
CA ARG A 416 0.72 -3.05 -14.69
C ARG A 416 1.52 -3.29 -15.96
N LEU A 417 2.31 -2.31 -16.40
CA LEU A 417 3.18 -2.42 -17.59
C LEU A 417 4.31 -3.44 -17.40
N ALA A 418 4.89 -3.53 -16.20
CA ALA A 418 5.94 -4.47 -15.85
C ALA A 418 5.55 -5.96 -15.98
N GLY A 419 4.25 -6.26 -16.12
CA GLY A 419 3.72 -7.61 -16.26
C GLY A 419 3.48 -8.32 -14.91
N ARG A 420 2.56 -9.29 -14.89
CA ARG A 420 2.33 -10.18 -13.74
C ARG A 420 3.27 -11.38 -13.81
N LYS A 421 4.53 -11.15 -13.50
CA LYS A 421 5.55 -12.20 -13.53
C LYS A 421 5.91 -12.67 -12.13
N THR A 422 6.30 -13.93 -11.99
CA THR A 422 6.78 -14.50 -10.72
C THR A 422 8.10 -13.83 -10.32
N ARG A 423 8.52 -13.97 -9.05
CA ARG A 423 9.81 -13.44 -8.54
C ARG A 423 11.08 -13.87 -9.32
N SER A 424 10.95 -14.76 -10.30
CA SER A 424 12.04 -15.40 -11.06
C SER A 424 12.09 -14.96 -12.53
N GLN A 425 11.31 -13.98 -12.95
CA GLN A 425 11.26 -13.51 -14.32
C GLN A 425 11.47 -12.00 -14.36
N ASP A 426 12.27 -11.55 -15.33
CA ASP A 426 12.61 -10.14 -15.50
C ASP A 426 11.36 -9.30 -15.80
N SER A 427 11.31 -8.12 -15.16
CA SER A 427 10.28 -7.11 -15.44
C SER A 427 10.31 -6.73 -16.92
N ASP A 428 9.14 -6.57 -17.56
CA ASP A 428 9.09 -6.07 -18.94
C ASP A 428 9.32 -4.55 -19.04
N TYR A 429 9.37 -3.85 -17.90
CA TYR A 429 9.62 -2.42 -17.84
C TYR A 429 11.13 -2.15 -17.71
N PRO A 430 11.70 -1.17 -18.45
CA PRO A 430 11.00 -0.17 -19.27
C PRO A 430 10.67 -0.55 -20.73
N GLU A 431 11.19 -1.64 -21.28
CA GLU A 431 11.18 -1.99 -22.71
C GLU A 431 9.77 -2.10 -23.31
N ILE A 432 8.79 -2.56 -22.53
CA ILE A 432 7.37 -2.60 -22.92
C ILE A 432 6.84 -1.24 -23.38
N VAL A 433 7.40 -0.13 -22.89
CA VAL A 433 7.03 1.22 -23.32
C VAL A 433 7.31 1.42 -24.81
N GLY A 434 8.33 0.74 -25.35
CA GLY A 434 8.66 0.79 -26.77
C GLY A 434 7.59 0.21 -27.69
N THR A 435 6.73 -0.69 -27.18
CA THR A 435 5.68 -1.37 -27.97
C THR A 435 4.33 -0.66 -27.90
N LEU A 436 4.17 0.34 -27.03
CA LEU A 436 2.91 1.06 -26.87
C LEU A 436 2.65 1.98 -28.06
N SER A 437 1.42 1.93 -28.57
CA SER A 437 0.90 2.87 -29.57
C SER A 437 0.67 4.26 -28.97
N ALA A 438 0.54 5.28 -29.83
CA ALA A 438 0.22 6.64 -29.38
C ALA A 438 -1.10 6.71 -28.61
N ALA A 439 -2.13 5.96 -29.04
CA ALA A 439 -3.41 5.89 -28.36
C ALA A 439 -3.30 5.26 -26.96
N GLU A 440 -2.49 4.21 -26.79
CA GLU A 440 -2.24 3.61 -25.48
C GLU A 440 -1.49 4.58 -24.55
N LEU A 441 -0.50 5.31 -25.05
CA LEU A 441 0.21 6.34 -24.28
C LEU A 441 -0.74 7.46 -23.82
N THR A 442 -1.64 7.93 -24.69
CA THR A 442 -2.66 8.91 -24.34
C THR A 442 -3.62 8.37 -23.27
N ALA A 443 -4.10 7.13 -23.42
CA ALA A 443 -5.00 6.50 -22.45
C ALA A 443 -4.34 6.34 -21.06
N LEU A 444 -3.04 6.05 -21.00
CA LEU A 444 -2.30 6.02 -19.72
C LEU A 444 -2.22 7.40 -19.06
N GLY A 445 -2.05 8.47 -19.84
CA GLY A 445 -2.05 9.85 -19.35
C GLY A 445 -3.43 10.25 -18.79
N GLU A 446 -4.49 9.94 -19.53
CA GLU A 446 -5.88 10.16 -19.09
C GLU A 446 -6.22 9.37 -17.82
N GLU A 447 -5.80 8.10 -17.75
CA GLU A 447 -5.96 7.28 -16.55
C GLU A 447 -5.25 7.91 -15.34
N TYR A 448 -4.00 8.37 -15.49
CA TYR A 448 -3.29 9.03 -14.40
C TYR A 448 -4.06 10.26 -13.91
N LEU A 449 -4.58 11.07 -14.83
CA LEU A 449 -5.34 12.27 -14.48
C LEU A 449 -6.66 11.93 -13.78
N ASP A 450 -7.39 10.92 -14.26
CA ASP A 450 -8.67 10.52 -13.66
C ASP A 450 -8.48 9.96 -12.24
N ARG A 451 -7.52 9.05 -12.07
CA ARG A 451 -7.25 8.41 -10.76
C ARG A 451 -6.80 9.40 -9.70
N THR A 452 -6.03 10.40 -10.09
CA THR A 452 -5.53 11.43 -9.16
C THR A 452 -6.57 12.50 -8.82
N ARG A 453 -7.69 12.58 -9.56
CA ARG A 453 -8.76 13.58 -9.35
C ARG A 453 -9.28 13.59 -7.91
N ILE A 454 -9.41 12.42 -7.27
CA ILE A 454 -9.91 12.34 -5.89
C ILE A 454 -9.02 13.09 -4.88
N GLN A 455 -7.75 13.31 -5.19
CA GLN A 455 -6.81 14.01 -4.32
C GLN A 455 -6.75 15.52 -4.58
N ARG A 456 -7.42 16.01 -5.64
CA ARG A 456 -7.53 17.43 -5.97
C ARG A 456 -8.85 17.94 -5.39
N LYS A 457 -8.75 18.79 -4.38
CA LYS A 457 -9.89 19.29 -3.58
C LYS A 457 -10.24 20.74 -3.92
N THR A 458 -9.45 21.38 -4.78
CA THR A 458 -9.65 22.77 -5.21
C THR A 458 -9.81 22.84 -6.72
N ASP A 459 -10.30 23.97 -7.21
CA ASP A 459 -10.38 24.27 -8.65
C ASP A 459 -9.08 24.90 -9.19
N ARG A 460 -7.95 24.74 -8.47
CA ARG A 460 -6.65 25.26 -8.90
C ARG A 460 -6.20 24.57 -10.18
N PRO A 461 -5.65 25.31 -11.16
CA PRO A 461 -5.30 24.75 -12.47
C PRO A 461 -4.11 23.79 -12.45
N TYR A 462 -3.23 23.87 -11.44
CA TYR A 462 -2.08 22.97 -11.30
C TYR A 462 -2.19 22.17 -10.02
N PHE A 463 -1.68 20.93 -10.05
CA PHE A 463 -1.55 20.10 -8.86
C PHE A 463 -0.18 19.44 -8.80
N ILE A 464 0.32 19.23 -7.59
CA ILE A 464 1.63 18.61 -7.36
C ILE A 464 1.45 17.12 -7.05
N ASP A 465 2.13 16.26 -7.80
CA ASP A 465 2.46 14.90 -7.39
C ASP A 465 3.88 14.90 -6.81
N LYS A 466 3.98 14.92 -5.48
CA LYS A 466 5.26 14.84 -4.78
C LYS A 466 5.46 13.41 -4.32
N LEU A 467 5.83 12.52 -5.23
CA LEU A 467 6.39 11.21 -4.92
C LEU A 467 7.85 11.16 -5.39
N PRO A 468 8.85 11.24 -4.49
CA PRO A 468 10.25 11.37 -4.88
C PRO A 468 10.70 10.30 -5.89
N ASN A 469 10.29 9.04 -5.63
CA ASN A 469 10.62 7.87 -6.45
C ASN A 469 10.09 7.93 -7.91
N ASN A 470 9.22 8.89 -8.26
CA ASN A 470 8.82 9.10 -9.66
C ASN A 470 10.01 9.50 -10.57
N PHE A 471 11.19 9.81 -10.01
CA PHE A 471 12.44 9.98 -10.77
C PHE A 471 12.75 8.76 -11.68
N LEU A 472 12.34 7.55 -11.24
CA LEU A 472 12.46 6.30 -11.98
C LEU A 472 11.64 6.29 -13.28
N HIS A 473 10.63 7.15 -13.36
CA HIS A 473 9.57 7.08 -14.37
C HIS A 473 9.47 8.35 -15.22
N VAL A 474 10.45 9.25 -15.14
CA VAL A 474 10.50 10.50 -15.92
C VAL A 474 10.30 10.24 -17.42
N GLY A 475 10.96 9.20 -17.97
CA GLY A 475 10.80 8.83 -19.38
C GLY A 475 9.35 8.44 -19.75
N LEU A 476 8.65 7.70 -18.88
CA LEU A 476 7.24 7.38 -19.08
C LEU A 476 6.34 8.60 -18.90
N ILE A 477 6.54 9.38 -17.84
CA ILE A 477 5.80 10.62 -17.55
C ILE A 477 5.83 11.53 -18.78
N ARG A 478 7.01 11.73 -19.38
CA ARG A 478 7.18 12.59 -20.55
C ARG A 478 6.45 12.10 -21.81
N LEU A 479 6.23 10.80 -21.93
CA LEU A 479 5.47 10.21 -23.04
C LEU A 479 3.97 10.30 -22.84
N ILE A 480 3.47 10.05 -21.62
CA ILE A 480 2.03 10.00 -21.36
C ILE A 480 1.45 11.37 -21.00
N LEU A 481 2.28 12.28 -20.49
CA LEU A 481 1.95 13.65 -20.08
C LEU A 481 3.03 14.63 -20.60
N PRO A 482 3.14 14.83 -21.92
CA PRO A 482 4.21 15.62 -22.54
C PRO A 482 4.34 17.08 -22.08
N LYS A 483 3.27 17.66 -21.52
CA LYS A 483 3.26 19.03 -21.01
C LYS A 483 3.43 19.15 -19.49
N ALA A 484 3.50 18.03 -18.76
CA ALA A 484 3.74 18.05 -17.33
C ALA A 484 5.12 18.66 -17.01
N LYS A 485 5.21 19.33 -15.86
CA LYS A 485 6.46 19.91 -15.35
C LYS A 485 7.12 18.94 -14.39
N ILE A 486 8.44 18.83 -14.42
CA ILE A 486 9.21 17.92 -13.58
C ILE A 486 10.29 18.71 -12.85
N VAL A 487 10.26 18.64 -11.53
CA VAL A 487 11.19 19.31 -10.62
C VAL A 487 12.00 18.25 -9.89
N ASP A 488 13.31 18.19 -10.16
CA ASP A 488 14.27 17.33 -9.48
C ASP A 488 14.83 18.06 -8.25
N VAL A 489 14.54 17.57 -7.05
CA VAL A 489 15.06 18.17 -5.82
C VAL A 489 16.26 17.37 -5.32
N ARG A 490 17.43 18.01 -5.34
CA ARG A 490 18.71 17.42 -4.99
C ARG A 490 19.29 18.06 -3.74
N ARG A 491 19.89 17.22 -2.89
CA ARG A 491 20.57 17.62 -1.64
C ARG A 491 21.94 16.98 -1.57
N HIS A 492 22.89 17.58 -0.87
CA HIS A 492 24.24 17.03 -0.66
C HIS A 492 24.19 15.52 -0.33
N PRO A 493 24.98 14.65 -0.98
CA PRO A 493 24.79 13.20 -0.91
C PRO A 493 24.88 12.65 0.51
N LEU A 494 25.87 13.07 1.30
CA LEU A 494 26.00 12.63 2.70
C LEU A 494 24.83 13.08 3.57
N GLY A 495 24.34 14.31 3.37
CA GLY A 495 23.21 14.85 4.12
C GLY A 495 21.89 14.16 3.76
N CYS A 496 21.69 13.86 2.48
CA CYS A 496 20.50 13.16 1.99
C CYS A 496 20.49 11.68 2.44
N CYS A 497 21.57 10.95 2.16
CA CYS A 497 21.68 9.53 2.47
C CYS A 497 21.67 9.27 3.98
N PHE A 498 22.42 10.04 4.79
CA PHE A 498 22.38 9.84 6.24
C PHE A 498 21.00 10.16 6.83
N SER A 499 20.33 11.20 6.34
CA SER A 499 18.94 11.51 6.72
C SER A 499 17.95 10.40 6.34
N GLY A 500 18.21 9.68 5.24
CA GLY A 500 17.48 8.45 4.89
C GLY A 500 17.81 7.29 5.82
N TYR A 501 19.10 7.05 6.10
CA TYR A 501 19.58 5.95 6.93
C TYR A 501 19.05 5.98 8.37
N LYS A 502 18.94 7.16 8.96
CA LYS A 502 18.38 7.31 10.33
C LYS A 502 16.85 7.35 10.38
N GLN A 503 16.17 7.22 9.24
CA GLN A 503 14.72 7.27 9.12
C GLN A 503 14.17 5.89 8.80
N HIS A 504 13.35 5.33 9.68
CA HIS A 504 12.51 4.21 9.31
C HIS A 504 11.42 4.65 8.31
N PHE A 505 11.33 3.96 7.17
CA PHE A 505 10.27 4.12 6.19
C PHE A 505 9.32 2.93 6.23
N ALA A 506 8.02 3.19 6.39
CA ALA A 506 7.02 2.13 6.48
C ALA A 506 7.05 1.17 5.26
N ARG A 507 7.24 1.71 4.04
CA ARG A 507 7.30 0.93 2.78
C ARG A 507 8.19 1.62 1.74
N GLY A 508 8.68 0.83 0.78
CA GLY A 508 9.19 1.32 -0.52
C GLY A 508 10.63 1.84 -0.56
N GLN A 509 11.32 1.96 0.58
CA GLN A 509 12.68 2.52 0.66
C GLN A 509 13.67 1.50 1.25
N ALA A 510 13.69 0.27 0.72
CA ALA A 510 14.45 -0.84 1.32
C ALA A 510 15.98 -0.61 1.29
N PHE A 511 16.50 0.11 0.29
CA PHE A 511 17.90 0.50 0.18
C PHE A 511 18.41 1.37 1.34
N SER A 512 17.51 1.98 2.13
CA SER A 512 17.90 2.94 3.17
C SER A 512 18.48 2.30 4.43
N TYR A 513 18.37 0.98 4.58
CA TYR A 513 18.73 0.27 5.81
C TYR A 513 20.17 -0.25 5.82
N ASP A 514 20.99 0.14 4.84
CA ASP A 514 22.42 -0.11 4.80
C ASP A 514 23.15 1.08 4.17
N LEU A 515 24.31 1.45 4.72
CA LEU A 515 25.06 2.64 4.28
C LEU A 515 25.63 2.51 2.87
N ALA A 516 26.06 1.32 2.46
CA ALA A 516 26.57 1.08 1.12
C ALA A 516 25.40 1.01 0.12
N GLU A 517 24.30 0.32 0.48
CA GLU A 517 23.11 0.21 -0.38
C GLU A 517 22.51 1.59 -0.71
N ILE A 518 22.30 2.46 0.29
CA ILE A 518 21.78 3.81 0.05
C ILE A 518 22.76 4.70 -0.73
N GLY A 519 24.07 4.48 -0.58
CA GLY A 519 25.09 5.17 -1.36
C GLY A 519 25.05 4.80 -2.84
N THR A 520 25.01 3.50 -3.15
CA THR A 520 24.86 2.98 -4.52
C THR A 520 23.56 3.47 -5.14
N TYR A 521 22.45 3.41 -4.39
CA TYR A 521 21.15 3.85 -4.86
C TYR A 521 21.14 5.35 -5.20
N TYR A 522 21.74 6.20 -4.35
CA TYR A 522 21.86 7.64 -4.63
C TYR A 522 22.73 7.90 -5.87
N ALA A 523 23.84 7.18 -6.02
CA ALA A 523 24.71 7.34 -7.18
C ALA A 523 23.99 6.97 -8.49
N ASP A 524 23.18 5.92 -8.48
CA ASP A 524 22.36 5.54 -9.63
C ASP A 524 21.22 6.51 -9.91
N TYR A 525 20.60 7.08 -8.87
CA TYR A 525 19.65 8.19 -9.03
C TYR A 525 20.30 9.37 -9.76
N VAL A 526 21.50 9.81 -9.34
CA VAL A 526 22.20 10.94 -9.99
C VAL A 526 22.51 10.64 -11.45
N ARG A 527 22.99 9.43 -11.76
CA ARG A 527 23.27 9.00 -13.14
C ARG A 527 21.99 8.90 -13.99
N LEU A 528 20.90 8.41 -13.42
CA LEU A 528 19.61 8.33 -14.11
C LEU A 528 19.06 9.73 -14.41
N MET A 529 19.19 10.68 -13.49
CA MET A 529 18.79 12.07 -13.76
C MET A 529 19.69 12.73 -14.80
N ALA A 530 20.99 12.40 -14.85
CA ALA A 530 21.88 12.87 -15.91
C ALA A 530 21.49 12.33 -17.30
N LEU A 531 21.00 11.09 -17.39
CA LEU A 531 20.39 10.57 -18.61
C LEU A 531 19.23 11.46 -19.06
N TRP A 532 18.32 11.83 -18.16
CA TRP A 532 17.18 12.68 -18.50
C TRP A 532 17.59 14.07 -18.95
N ASP A 533 18.59 14.69 -18.32
CA ASP A 533 19.14 15.97 -18.78
C ASP A 533 19.67 15.88 -20.22
N ALA A 534 20.32 14.75 -20.57
CA ALA A 534 20.90 14.53 -21.89
C ALA A 534 19.86 14.24 -22.98
N VAL A 535 18.82 13.45 -22.68
CA VAL A 535 17.84 13.00 -23.69
C VAL A 535 16.55 13.84 -23.73
N LEU A 536 16.31 14.65 -22.70
CA LEU A 536 15.16 15.55 -22.57
C LEU A 536 15.60 16.94 -22.08
N PRO A 537 16.48 17.65 -22.81
CA PRO A 537 17.01 18.94 -22.37
C PRO A 537 15.89 19.96 -22.12
N GLY A 538 15.93 20.62 -20.96
CA GLY A 538 14.94 21.63 -20.55
C GLY A 538 13.61 21.07 -20.02
N HIS A 539 13.41 19.75 -19.98
CA HIS A 539 12.19 19.16 -19.44
C HIS A 539 12.22 18.90 -17.94
N VAL A 540 13.41 18.87 -17.32
CA VAL A 540 13.57 18.72 -15.87
C VAL A 540 14.25 19.98 -15.33
N HIS A 541 13.67 20.56 -14.28
CA HIS A 541 14.29 21.67 -13.55
C HIS A 541 14.88 21.17 -12.24
N ARG A 542 16.17 21.42 -12.02
CA ARG A 542 16.88 20.96 -10.83
C ARG A 542 16.91 22.05 -9.77
N VAL A 543 16.36 21.75 -8.60
CA VAL A 543 16.46 22.56 -7.39
C VAL A 543 17.54 21.96 -6.48
N THR A 544 18.55 22.75 -6.15
CA THR A 544 19.60 22.35 -5.20
C THR A 544 19.20 22.85 -3.82
N TYR A 545 18.99 21.94 -2.86
CA TYR A 545 18.48 22.25 -1.52
C TYR A 545 19.34 23.30 -0.80
N GLU A 546 20.66 23.17 -0.89
CA GLU A 546 21.65 24.08 -0.31
C GLU A 546 21.54 25.48 -0.91
N LYS A 547 21.35 25.61 -2.23
CA LYS A 547 21.12 26.90 -2.90
C LYS A 547 19.79 27.51 -2.50
N LEU A 548 18.73 26.70 -2.43
CA LEU A 548 17.40 27.15 -2.00
C LEU A 548 17.41 27.67 -0.56
N VAL A 549 18.20 27.06 0.33
CA VAL A 549 18.38 27.56 1.71
C VAL A 549 19.16 28.86 1.74
N ALA A 550 20.18 29.01 0.87
CA ALA A 550 21.02 30.20 0.83
C ALA A 550 20.35 31.42 0.15
N ASP A 551 19.60 31.20 -0.93
CA ASP A 551 18.87 32.22 -1.68
C ASP A 551 17.47 31.70 -2.06
N MET A 552 16.58 31.75 -1.08
CA MET A 552 15.23 31.23 -1.25
C MET A 552 14.44 31.98 -2.33
N GLU A 553 14.53 33.31 -2.38
CA GLU A 553 13.75 34.11 -3.32
C GLU A 553 14.24 33.90 -4.76
N GLY A 554 15.55 33.96 -4.99
CA GLY A 554 16.14 33.76 -6.32
C GLY A 554 15.82 32.38 -6.90
N GLU A 555 16.04 31.32 -6.11
CA GLU A 555 15.77 29.94 -6.53
C GLU A 555 14.27 29.71 -6.75
N THR A 556 13.39 30.29 -5.91
CA THR A 556 11.94 30.16 -6.10
C THR A 556 11.45 30.90 -7.34
N ARG A 557 12.01 32.08 -7.65
CA ARG A 557 11.70 32.81 -8.89
C ARG A 557 12.12 32.01 -10.13
N ALA A 558 13.32 31.40 -10.12
CA ALA A 558 13.78 30.54 -11.20
C ALA A 558 12.87 29.32 -11.39
N LEU A 559 12.43 28.72 -10.29
CA LEU A 559 11.49 27.60 -10.31
C LEU A 559 10.13 28.00 -10.91
N LEU A 560 9.53 29.12 -10.48
CA LEU A 560 8.27 29.61 -11.03
C LEU A 560 8.39 29.98 -12.52
N ALA A 561 9.52 30.56 -12.94
CA ALA A 561 9.80 30.84 -14.35
C ALA A 561 9.82 29.57 -15.20
N TYR A 562 10.43 28.48 -14.72
CA TYR A 562 10.37 27.17 -15.39
C TYR A 562 8.94 26.62 -15.49
N LEU A 563 8.12 26.82 -14.45
CA LEU A 563 6.71 26.44 -14.43
C LEU A 563 5.86 27.33 -15.35
N GLY A 564 6.35 28.51 -15.74
CA GLY A 564 5.60 29.50 -16.52
C GLY A 564 4.60 30.27 -15.67
N LEU A 565 4.93 30.50 -14.40
CA LEU A 565 4.07 31.18 -13.41
C LEU A 565 4.71 32.48 -12.94
N ASP A 566 3.86 33.47 -12.69
CA ASP A 566 4.28 34.73 -12.08
C ASP A 566 4.69 34.55 -10.62
N PHE A 567 5.51 35.46 -10.11
CA PHE A 567 5.92 35.44 -8.71
C PHE A 567 4.79 35.93 -7.80
N ASP A 568 4.41 35.12 -6.81
CA ASP A 568 3.51 35.49 -5.72
C ASP A 568 4.25 35.50 -4.37
N PRO A 569 4.25 36.60 -3.58
CA PRO A 569 4.94 36.66 -2.29
C PRO A 569 4.53 35.57 -1.27
N ALA A 570 3.36 34.93 -1.42
CA ALA A 570 2.93 33.83 -0.57
C ALA A 570 3.90 32.63 -0.61
N VAL A 571 4.61 32.40 -1.72
CA VAL A 571 5.59 31.31 -1.82
C VAL A 571 6.78 31.49 -0.86
N LEU A 572 7.10 32.73 -0.47
CA LEU A 572 8.14 33.03 0.52
C LEU A 572 7.67 32.82 1.97
N ARG A 573 6.35 32.79 2.18
CA ARG A 573 5.69 32.59 3.48
C ARG A 573 5.06 31.22 3.59
N PHE A 574 5.68 30.22 2.96
CA PHE A 574 5.16 28.85 2.85
C PHE A 574 4.80 28.19 4.20
N TYR A 575 5.43 28.65 5.28
CA TYR A 575 5.24 28.17 6.64
C TYR A 575 3.94 28.67 7.29
N GLU A 576 3.30 29.70 6.74
CA GLU A 576 1.99 30.21 7.19
C GLU A 576 0.82 29.33 6.68
N THR A 577 1.08 28.48 5.67
CA THR A 577 0.07 27.62 5.05
C THR A 577 -0.42 26.55 6.01
N ARG A 578 -1.75 26.49 6.22
CA ARG A 578 -2.41 25.53 7.13
C ARG A 578 -2.72 24.16 6.52
N ARG A 579 -2.22 23.86 5.33
CA ARG A 579 -2.50 22.58 4.64
C ARG A 579 -2.00 21.38 5.47
N ALA A 580 -2.63 20.24 5.23
CA ALA A 580 -2.15 18.97 5.74
C ALA A 580 -0.85 18.57 5.01
N VAL A 581 0.15 18.10 5.75
CA VAL A 581 1.43 17.67 5.18
C VAL A 581 1.76 16.27 5.69
N ARG A 582 1.70 15.28 4.80
CA ARG A 582 1.83 13.86 5.16
C ARG A 582 3.21 13.31 4.81
N THR A 583 4.20 13.66 5.61
CA THR A 583 5.60 13.22 5.41
C THR A 583 6.39 13.30 6.73
N PRO A 584 7.49 12.54 6.90
CA PRO A 584 8.38 12.72 8.05
C PRO A 584 8.94 14.15 8.20
N SER A 585 8.96 14.95 7.13
CA SER A 585 9.43 16.35 7.17
C SER A 585 8.34 17.39 7.51
N ALA A 586 7.11 16.99 7.86
CA ALA A 586 5.96 17.90 7.94
C ALA A 586 6.17 19.10 8.87
N GLU A 587 6.75 18.90 10.05
CA GLU A 587 7.02 20.01 10.99
C GLU A 587 8.07 20.98 10.48
N GLN A 588 9.03 20.52 9.67
CA GLN A 588 10.07 21.38 9.11
C GLN A 588 9.49 22.47 8.21
N VAL A 589 8.45 22.14 7.46
CA VAL A 589 7.87 23.04 6.47
C VAL A 589 6.79 23.95 7.06
N ARG A 590 6.53 23.83 8.37
CA ARG A 590 5.68 24.75 9.16
C ARG A 590 6.50 25.81 9.90
N GLN A 591 7.78 25.94 9.56
CA GLN A 591 8.72 26.91 10.11
C GLN A 591 9.40 27.65 8.95
N PRO A 592 9.87 28.89 9.15
CA PRO A 592 10.75 29.56 8.19
C PRO A 592 11.95 28.69 7.81
N ILE A 593 12.51 28.90 6.62
CA ILE A 593 13.68 28.14 6.17
C ILE A 593 14.88 28.39 7.11
N TYR A 594 15.61 27.34 7.48
CA TYR A 594 16.78 27.42 8.37
C TYR A 594 17.89 26.45 7.93
N ALA A 595 19.13 26.77 8.31
CA ALA A 595 20.33 26.06 7.88
C ALA A 595 20.76 24.90 8.81
N ASP A 596 20.25 24.84 10.05
CA ASP A 596 20.71 23.94 11.13
C ASP A 596 20.72 22.44 10.75
N GLY A 597 19.92 22.04 9.77
CA GLY A 597 19.85 20.66 9.29
C GLY A 597 20.85 20.27 8.19
N LEU A 598 21.56 21.23 7.58
CA LEU A 598 22.39 20.99 6.39
C LEU A 598 23.58 20.07 6.69
N GLU A 599 24.29 20.35 7.78
CA GLU A 599 25.55 19.69 8.12
C GLU A 599 25.43 18.65 9.23
N GLN A 600 24.20 18.24 9.60
CA GLN A 600 23.97 17.28 10.69
C GLN A 600 24.76 15.96 10.53
N TRP A 601 24.98 15.54 9.28
CA TRP A 601 25.75 14.34 8.97
C TRP A 601 27.21 14.41 9.43
N ARG A 602 27.79 15.62 9.63
CA ARG A 602 29.18 15.79 10.10
C ARG A 602 29.41 15.20 11.49
N HIS A 603 28.41 15.27 12.37
CA HIS A 603 28.47 14.65 13.69
C HIS A 603 28.61 13.12 13.63
N TYR A 604 28.26 12.52 12.49
CA TYR A 604 28.31 11.08 12.26
C TYR A 604 29.41 10.67 11.28
N GLU A 605 30.23 11.62 10.83
CA GLU A 605 31.18 11.43 9.73
C GLU A 605 32.13 10.23 9.94
N ALA A 606 32.51 9.97 11.18
CA ALA A 606 33.38 8.85 11.56
C ALA A 606 32.82 7.46 11.17
N TRP A 607 31.49 7.33 11.03
CA TRP A 607 30.83 6.05 10.70
C TRP A 607 30.33 5.98 9.25
N LEU A 608 30.47 7.04 8.45
CA LEU A 608 29.94 7.12 7.08
C LEU A 608 30.92 6.59 6.01
N GLY A 609 31.99 5.90 6.40
CA GLY A 609 32.98 5.32 5.47
C GLY A 609 32.36 4.48 4.35
N PRO A 610 31.49 3.48 4.66
CA PRO A 610 30.83 2.67 3.63
C PRO A 610 29.97 3.50 2.65
N LEU A 611 29.27 4.51 3.17
CA LEU A 611 28.46 5.41 2.35
C LEU A 611 29.33 6.25 1.40
N LYS A 612 30.42 6.85 1.91
CA LYS A 612 31.37 7.62 1.10
C LYS A 612 31.95 6.76 -0.04
N ALA A 613 32.34 5.52 0.27
CA ALA A 613 32.88 4.59 -0.71
C ALA A 613 31.84 4.25 -1.81
N ALA A 614 30.59 3.97 -1.43
CA ALA A 614 29.54 3.61 -2.37
C ALA A 614 29.06 4.77 -3.25
N LEU A 615 29.05 6.00 -2.72
CA LEU A 615 28.77 7.21 -3.52
C LEU A 615 29.81 7.45 -4.61
N GLY A 616 31.08 7.14 -4.32
CA GLY A 616 32.18 7.29 -5.28
C GLY A 616 32.24 8.70 -5.88
N PRO A 617 32.45 8.85 -7.20
CA PRO A 617 32.62 10.15 -7.85
C PRO A 617 31.45 11.12 -7.69
N VAL A 618 30.24 10.63 -7.38
CA VAL A 618 29.06 11.49 -7.16
C VAL A 618 29.27 12.41 -5.96
N LEU A 619 30.05 11.99 -4.96
CA LEU A 619 30.35 12.82 -3.80
C LEU A 619 31.22 14.03 -4.18
N ASP A 620 32.22 13.83 -5.03
CA ASP A 620 33.21 14.86 -5.39
C ASP A 620 32.70 15.86 -6.43
N HIS A 621 31.69 15.47 -7.23
CA HIS A 621 31.14 16.30 -8.32
C HIS A 621 29.88 17.06 -7.95
N TYR A 622 29.32 16.84 -6.75
CA TYR A 622 28.10 17.51 -6.31
C TYR A 622 28.24 19.05 -6.40
N PRO A 623 27.22 19.79 -6.92
CA PRO A 623 25.85 19.35 -7.22
C PRO A 623 25.64 18.67 -8.57
N ASP A 624 26.66 18.66 -9.42
CA ASP A 624 26.61 18.14 -10.78
C ASP A 624 26.81 16.61 -10.80
N PRO A 625 26.29 15.91 -11.82
CA PRO A 625 26.61 14.50 -12.00
C PRO A 625 28.08 14.34 -12.42
N PRO A 626 28.75 13.22 -12.06
CA PRO A 626 30.07 12.93 -12.58
C PRO A 626 30.01 12.77 -14.12
N PRO A 627 31.11 13.08 -14.85
CA PRO A 627 31.16 12.87 -16.28
C PRO A 627 30.92 11.40 -16.63
N PRO A 628 30.42 11.09 -17.84
CA PRO A 628 30.29 9.71 -18.31
C PRO A 628 31.64 9.01 -18.22
N VAL A 629 31.66 7.77 -17.71
CA VAL A 629 32.87 6.95 -17.75
C VAL A 629 33.13 6.61 -19.22
N VAL A 630 34.23 7.14 -19.76
CA VAL A 630 34.66 7.00 -21.16
C VAL A 630 35.15 5.58 -21.43
#